data_AF-A0A9D6JLT8-F1
#
_entry.id   AF-A0A9D6JLT8-F1
#
_cell.length_a   1.000
_cell.length_b   1.000
_cell.length_c   1.000
_cell.angle_alpha   90.00
_cell.angle_beta   90.00
_cell.angle_gamma   90.00
#
_symmetry.space_group_name_H-M   'P 1'
#
loop_
_entity.id
_entity.type
_entity.pdbx_description
1 polymer ?
#
loop_
_entity_poly.entity_id
_entity_poly.type
_entity_poly.pdbx_seq_one_letter_code
_entity_poly.pdbx_strand_id
1 'polypeptide(L)' 'VLQIKSLDDSDKLKALGLRALARGYALPENVAQYLLNNFARDLAGLFERLDQLELVSLQQQRKLTLPFVKQVFGNK' A
#
# COMPACT_ATOMS: atom_id res chain seq x y z
N VAL A 1 -8.97 -20.64 22.98
CA VAL A 1 -7.82 -20.45 22.05
C VAL A 1 -8.15 -19.28 21.13
N LEU A 2 -7.32 -18.23 21.10
CA LEU A 2 -7.52 -17.11 20.17
C LEU A 2 -6.94 -17.52 18.81
N GLN A 3 -7.79 -17.90 17.86
CA GLN A 3 -7.35 -18.11 16.48
C GLN A 3 -7.22 -16.75 15.79
N ILE A 4 -6.01 -16.44 15.35
CA ILE A 4 -5.75 -15.27 14.51
C ILE A 4 -6.36 -15.57 13.13
N LYS A 5 -7.50 -14.94 12.81
CA LYS A 5 -8.04 -14.97 11.45
C LYS A 5 -7.05 -14.28 10.53
N SER A 6 -6.59 -14.99 9.50
CA SER A 6 -5.88 -14.37 8.39
C SER A 6 -6.79 -13.34 7.74
N LEU A 7 -6.26 -12.14 7.49
CA LEU A 7 -6.99 -11.10 6.78
C LEU A 7 -7.30 -11.59 5.37
N ASP A 8 -8.57 -11.48 4.98
CA ASP A 8 -8.95 -11.62 3.58
C ASP A 8 -8.48 -10.38 2.80
N ASP A 9 -8.61 -10.43 1.48
CA ASP A 9 -8.12 -9.36 0.61
C ASP A 9 -8.85 -8.02 0.84
N SER A 10 -10.12 -8.08 1.25
CA SER A 10 -10.90 -6.90 1.58
C SER A 10 -10.43 -6.24 2.89
N ASP A 11 -10.09 -7.06 3.88
CA ASP A 11 -9.55 -6.58 5.15
C ASP A 11 -8.12 -6.06 4.98
N LYS A 12 -7.31 -6.63 4.07
CA LYS A 12 -6.00 -6.08 3.70
C LYS A 12 -6.13 -4.69 3.05
N LEU A 13 -7.10 -4.50 2.14
CA LEU A 13 -7.35 -3.19 1.52
C LEU A 13 -7.74 -2.15 2.57
N LYS A 14 -8.65 -2.50 3.49
CA LYS A 14 -9.02 -1.63 4.61
C LYS A 14 -7.82 -1.30 5.50
N ALA A 15 -7.00 -2.29 5.82
CA ALA A 15 -5.79 -2.10 6.64
C ALA A 15 -4.80 -1.14 5.97
N LEU A 16 -4.62 -1.23 4.64
CA LEU A 16 -3.79 -0.30 3.87
C LEU A 16 -4.35 1.13 3.89
N GLY A 17 -5.66 1.29 3.72
CA GLY A 17 -6.33 2.58 3.80
C GLY A 17 -6.19 3.21 5.20
N LEU A 18 -6.44 2.44 6.26
CA LEU A 18 -6.29 2.89 7.64
C LEU A 18 -4.85 3.30 7.96
N ARG A 19 -3.86 2.55 7.46
CA ARG A 19 -2.44 2.88 7.64
C ARG A 19 -2.07 4.20 6.98
N ALA A 20 -2.55 4.43 5.77
CA ALA A 20 -2.33 5.68 5.05
C ALA A 20 -2.95 6.88 5.79
N LEU A 21 -4.21 6.74 6.23
CA LEU A 21 -4.90 7.77 7.01
C LEU A 21 -4.18 8.07 8.33
N ALA A 22 -3.70 7.04 9.04
CA ALA A 22 -2.94 7.20 10.27
C ALA A 22 -1.61 7.95 10.06
N ARG A 23 -1.09 8.00 8.83
CA ARG A 23 0.12 8.73 8.44
C ARG A 23 -0.16 10.09 7.81
N GLY A 24 -1.43 10.45 7.63
CA GLY A 24 -1.82 11.77 7.13
C GLY A 24 -1.85 11.88 5.59
N TYR A 25 -1.86 10.76 4.86
CA TYR A 25 -2.08 10.78 3.40
C TYR A 25 -3.23 9.86 2.99
N ALA A 26 -3.88 10.21 1.88
CA ALA A 26 -4.90 9.36 1.28
C ALA A 26 -4.23 8.34 0.36
N LEU A 27 -4.57 7.06 0.53
CA LEU A 27 -4.20 6.00 -0.40
C LEU A 27 -5.36 5.79 -1.38
N PRO A 28 -5.17 6.06 -2.68
CA PRO A 28 -6.19 5.74 -3.68
C PRO A 28 -6.48 4.24 -3.73
N GLU A 29 -7.75 3.87 -3.82
CA GLU A 29 -8.18 2.47 -3.83
C GLU A 29 -7.53 1.66 -4.96
N ASN A 30 -7.43 2.25 -6.16
CA ASN A 30 -6.76 1.62 -7.29
C ASN A 30 -5.27 1.34 -7.04
N VAL A 31 -4.59 2.18 -6.25
CA VAL A 31 -3.20 1.96 -5.83
C VAL A 31 -3.13 0.84 -4.79
N ALA A 32 -4.01 0.85 -3.80
CA ALA A 32 -4.09 -0.22 -2.80
C ALA A 32 -4.33 -1.60 -3.45
N GLN A 33 -5.26 -1.66 -4.41
CA GLN A 33 -5.57 -2.87 -5.17
C GLN A 33 -4.41 -3.30 -6.07
N TYR A 34 -3.70 -2.36 -6.69
CA TYR A 34 -2.48 -2.67 -7.44
C TYR A 34 -1.39 -3.27 -6.54
N LEU A 35 -1.17 -2.68 -5.36
CA LEU A 35 -0.19 -3.19 -4.40
C LEU A 35 -0.56 -4.60 -3.93
N LEU A 36 -1.83 -4.82 -3.63
CA LEU A 36 -2.33 -6.14 -3.26
C LEU A 36 -2.11 -7.15 -4.38
N ASN A 37 -2.56 -6.86 -5.60
CA ASN A 37 -2.49 -7.81 -6.71
C ASN A 37 -1.06 -8.15 -7.18
N ASN A 38 -0.11 -7.22 -7.03
CA ASN A 38 1.25 -7.38 -7.55
C ASN A 38 2.28 -7.76 -6.46
N PHE A 39 1.98 -7.47 -5.19
CA PHE A 39 2.94 -7.58 -4.10
C PHE A 39 2.41 -8.27 -2.83
N ALA A 40 1.17 -8.75 -2.79
CA ALA A 40 0.65 -9.46 -1.63
C ALA A 40 1.34 -10.82 -1.42
N ARG A 41 2.39 -10.83 -0.61
CA ARG A 41 2.87 -12.03 0.10
C ARG A 41 2.35 -12.06 1.54
N ASP A 42 2.31 -10.90 2.17
CA ASP A 42 1.88 -10.68 3.55
C ASP A 42 1.60 -9.18 3.78
N LEU A 43 0.92 -8.83 4.88
CA LEU A 43 0.56 -7.45 5.18
C LEU A 43 1.78 -6.59 5.53
N ALA A 44 2.82 -7.17 6.13
CA ALA A 44 4.02 -6.43 6.52
C ALA A 44 4.78 -5.96 5.26
N GLY A 45 4.97 -6.83 4.28
CA GLY A 45 5.58 -6.45 2.99
C GLY A 45 4.76 -5.42 2.21
N LEU A 46 3.43 -5.42 2.33
CA LEU A 46 2.58 -4.37 1.75
C LEU A 46 2.80 -3.02 2.45
N PHE A 47 2.93 -3.01 3.78
CA PHE A 47 3.24 -1.78 4.53
C PHE A 47 4.62 -1.24 4.23
N GLU A 48 5.65 -2.08 4.14
CA GLU A 48 7.01 -1.60 3.78
C GLU A 48 7.03 -0.91 2.41
N ARG A 49 6.30 -1.45 1.43
CA ARG A 49 6.18 -0.84 0.10
C ARG A 49 5.39 0.46 0.14
N LEU A 50 4.33 0.51 0.95
CA LEU A 50 3.55 1.70 1.14
C LEU A 50 4.40 2.82 1.76
N ASP A 51 5.26 2.49 2.71
CA ASP A 51 6.21 3.42 3.35
C ASP A 51 7.23 3.96 2.35
N GLN A 52 7.76 3.09 1.47
CA GLN A 52 8.65 3.51 0.39
C GLN A 52 7.96 4.47 -0.59
N LEU A 53 6.70 4.17 -0.97
CA LEU A 53 5.93 5.04 -1.85
C LEU A 53 5.68 6.41 -1.23
N GLU A 54 5.33 6.47 0.06
CA GLU A 54 5.14 7.72 0.80
C GLU A 54 6.44 8.54 0.80
N LEU A 55 7.56 7.93 1.19
CA LEU A 55 8.85 8.61 1.25
C LEU A 55 9.21 9.23 -0.11
N VAL A 56 9.11 8.44 -1.19
CA VAL A 56 9.44 8.91 -2.53
C VAL A 56 8.43 9.95 -3.03
N SER A 57 7.15 9.82 -2.67
CA SER A 57 6.08 10.76 -2.99
C SER A 57 6.34 12.13 -2.36
N LEU A 58 6.77 12.14 -1.08
CA LEU A 58 7.16 13.36 -0.37
C LEU A 58 8.42 13.98 -0.97
N GLN A 59 9.45 13.18 -1.25
CA GLN A 59 10.69 13.66 -1.86
C GLN A 59 10.46 14.30 -3.24
N GLN A 60 9.58 13.73 -4.06
CA GLN A 60 9.26 14.26 -5.39
C GLN A 60 8.15 15.31 -5.36
N GLN A 61 7.51 15.56 -4.22
CA GLN A 61 6.31 16.39 -4.10
C GLN A 61 5.19 15.97 -5.08
N ARG A 62 5.01 14.66 -5.27
CA ARG A 62 4.04 14.09 -6.22
C ARG A 62 3.00 13.27 -5.49
N LYS A 63 1.75 13.31 -5.98
CA LYS A 63 0.67 12.48 -5.43
C LYS A 63 0.88 11.00 -5.74
N LEU A 64 0.50 10.15 -4.78
CA LEU A 64 0.40 8.70 -5.00
C LEU A 64 -0.64 8.42 -6.10
N THR A 65 -0.16 7.91 -7.22
CA THR A 65 -0.99 7.55 -8.39
C THR A 65 -0.44 6.27 -9.00
N LEU A 66 -1.25 5.54 -9.78
CA LEU A 66 -0.80 4.33 -10.46
C LEU A 66 0.47 4.54 -11.32
N PRO A 67 0.57 5.60 -12.14
CA PRO A 67 1.80 5.86 -12.90
C PRO A 67 3.02 6.07 -11.99
N PHE A 68 2.84 6.76 -10.86
CA PHE A 68 3.92 6.96 -9.89
C PHE A 68 4.36 5.65 -9.24
N VAL A 69 3.42 4.81 -8.83
CA VAL A 69 3.71 3.49 -8.25
C VAL A 69 4.46 2.61 -9.24
N LYS A 70 4.04 2.62 -10.51
CA LYS A 70 4.76 1.95 -11.60
C LYS A 70 6.12 2.58 -11.87
N GLN A 71 6.31 3.88 -11.68
CA GLN A 71 7.63 4.49 -11.81
C GLN A 71 8.58 4.02 -10.70
N VAL A 72 8.07 3.86 -9.47
CA VAL A 72 8.87 3.44 -8.31
C VAL A 72 9.18 1.93 -8.34
N PHE A 73 8.22 1.11 -8.76
CA PHE A 73 8.35 -0.37 -8.72
C PHE A 73 8.38 -1.06 -10.09
N GLY A 74 8.22 -0.34 -11.19
CA GLY A 74 8.03 -0.91 -12.55
C GLY A 74 9.26 -1.51 -13.20
N ASN A 75 10.37 -1.64 -12.47
CA ASN A 75 11.46 -2.53 -12.85
C ASN A 75 11.27 -3.88 -12.14
N LYS A 76 10.48 -4.75 -12.78
CA LYS A 76 10.57 -6.20 -12.62
C LYS A 76 10.53 -6.84 -13.98
#